data_AF-A0A962BM19-F1
#
_entry.id   AF-A0A962BM19-F1
#
_cell.length_a   1.000
_cell.length_b   1.000
_cell.length_c   1.000
_cell.angle_alpha   90.00
_cell.angle_beta   90.00
_cell.angle_gamma   90.00
#
_symmetry.space_group_name_H-M   'P 1'
#
loop_
_entity.id
_entity.type
_entity.pdbx_description
1 polymer ?
#
loop_
_entity_poly.entity_id
_entity_poly.type
_entity_poly.pdbx_seq_one_letter_code
_entity_poly.pdbx_strand_id
1 'polypeptide(L)'
;MTIDPDFGTANTGYLVFSQVALSSYCHDLLALPDGGVMAAGYQTTLGGMESDPAMLALNAQGELDARYWQGGIRVLSIDRTVDDANTGLDTFYAAHLDADRERVVMLGRSEGPELDRFQGLLHAVALHDRLFRDGLEAQ
;
A
#
# COMPACT_ATOMS: atom_id res chain seq x y z
N MET A 1 29.82 2.42 5.44
CA MET A 1 28.37 2.56 5.19
C MET A 1 27.74 2.87 6.53
N THR A 2 27.14 4.06 6.66
CA THR A 2 26.44 4.53 7.87
C THR A 2 24.99 4.77 7.50
N ILE A 3 24.09 4.69 8.48
CA ILE A 3 22.69 5.10 8.31
C ILE A 3 22.67 6.60 8.00
N ASP A 4 21.82 7.03 7.06
CA ASP A 4 21.54 8.44 6.78
C ASP A 4 20.52 8.95 7.80
N PRO A 5 20.94 9.73 8.81
CA PRO A 5 20.03 10.19 9.84
C PRO A 5 19.00 11.18 9.29
N ASP A 6 19.29 11.90 8.21
CA ASP A 6 18.43 12.96 7.69
C ASP A 6 17.17 12.41 6.97
N PHE A 7 17.10 11.08 6.78
CA PHE A 7 15.91 10.42 6.28
C PHE A 7 14.83 10.33 7.39
N GLY A 8 13.75 11.09 7.21
CA GLY A 8 12.64 11.18 8.14
C GLY A 8 12.79 12.28 9.19
N THR A 9 11.68 12.69 9.81
CA THR A 9 11.66 13.82 10.75
C THR A 9 12.24 13.52 12.13
N ALA A 10 12.50 12.25 12.44
CA ALA A 10 13.04 11.82 13.72
C ALA A 10 14.57 11.85 13.80
N ASN A 11 15.26 12.16 12.68
CA ASN A 11 16.72 12.11 12.56
C ASN A 11 17.34 10.74 12.92
N THR A 12 16.59 9.66 12.64
CA THR A 12 16.96 8.28 12.98
C THR A 12 17.40 7.46 11.77
N GLY A 13 17.11 7.93 10.56
CA GLY A 13 17.30 7.18 9.31
C GLY A 13 16.39 5.96 9.15
N TYR A 14 15.37 5.83 10.00
CA TYR A 14 14.30 4.83 9.85
C TYR A 14 12.97 5.41 10.31
N LEU A 15 11.89 4.94 9.70
CA LEU A 15 10.53 5.41 9.93
C LEU A 15 9.71 4.31 10.60
N VAL A 16 8.87 4.69 11.57
CA VAL A 16 7.92 3.78 12.21
C VAL A 16 6.52 4.38 12.08
N PHE A 17 5.64 3.67 11.40
CA PHE A 17 4.24 4.05 11.27
C PHE A 17 3.40 3.18 12.18
N SER A 18 2.76 3.79 13.17
CA SER A 18 1.82 3.09 14.04
C SER A 18 0.47 2.95 13.33
N GLN A 19 0.28 1.86 12.60
CA GLN A 19 -1.04 1.46 12.12
C GLN A 19 -1.71 0.54 13.15
N VAL A 20 -3.05 0.56 13.19
CA VAL A 20 -3.86 -0.32 14.05
C VAL A 20 -3.93 -1.71 13.39
N ALA A 21 -2.81 -2.42 13.40
CA ALA A 21 -2.64 -3.74 12.79
C ALA A 21 -1.84 -4.68 13.71
N LEU A 22 -2.06 -5.98 13.56
CA LEU A 22 -1.30 -7.00 14.28
C LEU A 22 0.11 -7.18 13.70
N SER A 23 0.23 -7.12 12.37
CA SER A 23 1.50 -7.16 11.64
C SER A 23 1.36 -6.46 10.29
N SER A 24 2.48 -6.07 9.69
CA SER A 24 2.52 -5.48 8.35
C SER A 24 3.79 -5.88 7.63
N TYR A 25 3.67 -6.08 6.33
CA TYR A 25 4.77 -6.48 5.47
C TYR A 25 4.84 -5.53 4.28
N CYS A 26 6.06 -5.08 3.96
CA CYS A 26 6.37 -4.35 2.74
C CYS A 26 7.01 -5.34 1.77
N HIS A 27 6.44 -5.46 0.57
CA HIS A 27 6.94 -6.36 -0.47
C HIS A 27 7.58 -5.61 -1.63
N ASP A 28 7.17 -4.37 -1.88
CA ASP A 28 7.66 -3.60 -3.00
C ASP A 28 7.79 -2.11 -2.68
N LEU A 29 8.72 -1.46 -3.38
CA LEU A 29 8.98 -0.03 -3.30
C LEU A 29 8.98 0.57 -4.71
N LEU A 30 8.21 1.65 -4.88
CA LEU A 30 8.10 2.41 -6.11
C LEU A 30 8.72 3.78 -5.90
N ALA A 31 9.74 4.12 -6.71
CA ALA A 31 10.28 5.46 -6.74
C ALA A 31 9.28 6.43 -7.40
N LEU A 32 8.99 7.53 -6.72
CA LEU A 32 8.14 8.60 -7.25
C LEU A 32 9.01 9.66 -7.97
N PRO A 33 8.48 10.36 -8.98
CA PRO A 33 9.25 11.30 -9.79
C PRO A 33 9.79 12.52 -9.04
N ASP A 34 9.16 12.87 -7.93
CA ASP A 34 9.54 13.97 -7.05
C ASP A 34 10.59 13.57 -5.99
N GLY A 35 11.12 12.35 -6.08
CA GLY A 35 12.07 11.79 -5.11
C GLY A 35 11.40 11.13 -3.91
N GLY A 36 10.07 11.12 -3.86
CA GLY A 36 9.33 10.31 -2.90
C GLY A 36 9.42 8.80 -3.18
N VAL A 37 8.84 8.02 -2.30
CA VAL A 37 8.75 6.56 -2.43
C VAL A 37 7.39 6.07 -1.98
N MET A 38 6.83 5.11 -2.68
CA MET A 38 5.63 4.40 -2.28
C MET A 38 5.97 2.97 -1.91
N ALA A 39 5.59 2.58 -0.69
CA ALA A 39 5.68 1.21 -0.21
C ALA A 39 4.36 0.48 -0.43
N ALA A 40 4.44 -0.74 -0.92
CA ALA A 40 3.29 -1.61 -1.15
C ALA A 40 3.49 -2.97 -0.48
N GLY A 41 2.40 -3.51 0.05
CA GLY A 41 2.37 -4.83 0.67
C GLY A 41 1.01 -5.09 1.30
N TYR A 42 0.98 -5.60 2.53
CA TYR A 42 -0.26 -5.88 3.24
C TYR A 42 -0.12 -5.67 4.75
N GLN A 43 -1.26 -5.53 5.41
CA GLN A 43 -1.35 -5.53 6.87
C GLN A 43 -2.35 -6.56 7.35
N THR A 44 -2.08 -7.16 8.50
CA THR A 44 -2.98 -8.10 9.16
C THR A 44 -3.81 -7.37 10.21
N THR A 45 -5.14 -7.49 10.14
CA THR A 45 -6.06 -6.78 11.03
C THR A 45 -5.95 -7.26 12.49
N LEU A 46 -6.43 -6.44 13.42
CA LEU A 46 -6.55 -6.81 14.83
C LEU A 46 -7.55 -7.96 14.98
N GLY A 47 -7.03 -9.17 15.07
CA GLY A 47 -7.79 -10.42 15.04
C GLY A 47 -7.01 -11.55 14.38
N GLY A 48 -6.02 -11.22 13.53
CA GLY A 48 -5.10 -12.18 12.92
C GLY A 48 -5.72 -13.04 11.81
N MET A 49 -6.99 -12.81 11.48
CA MET A 49 -7.76 -13.63 10.54
C MET A 49 -7.85 -13.01 9.14
N GLU A 50 -7.48 -11.74 9.00
CA GLU A 50 -7.56 -11.03 7.72
C GLU A 50 -6.25 -10.31 7.42
N SER A 51 -5.86 -10.33 6.15
CA SER A 51 -4.80 -9.46 5.64
C SER A 51 -5.36 -8.65 4.49
N ASP A 52 -5.13 -7.34 4.54
CA ASP A 52 -5.62 -6.40 3.55
C ASP A 52 -4.42 -5.74 2.86
N PRO A 53 -4.48 -5.50 1.53
CA PRO A 53 -3.43 -4.80 0.81
C PRO A 53 -3.29 -3.38 1.35
N ALA A 54 -2.05 -2.96 1.56
CA ALA A 54 -1.75 -1.65 2.11
C ALA A 54 -0.68 -0.95 1.29
N MET A 55 -0.85 0.36 1.14
CA MET A 55 0.14 1.26 0.59
C MET A 55 0.43 2.39 1.55
N LEU A 56 1.66 2.89 1.44
CA LEU A 56 2.12 4.07 2.13
C LEU A 56 2.97 4.91 1.16
N ALA A 57 2.66 6.20 1.03
CA ALA A 57 3.41 7.15 0.22
C ALA A 57 4.24 8.07 1.11
N LEU A 58 5.52 8.20 0.78
CA LEU A 58 6.46 9.12 1.40
C LEU A 58 6.91 10.18 0.41
N ASN A 59 7.04 11.41 0.89
CA ASN A 59 7.74 12.47 0.15
C ASN A 59 9.26 12.26 0.20
N ALA A 60 10.01 13.10 -0.51
CA ALA A 60 11.47 13.02 -0.56
C ALA A 60 12.16 13.22 0.81
N GLN A 61 11.46 13.79 1.79
CA GLN A 61 11.91 14.03 3.15
C GLN A 61 11.59 12.85 4.09
N GLY A 62 10.92 11.80 3.60
CA GLY A 62 10.54 10.65 4.40
C GLY A 62 9.32 10.89 5.30
N GLU A 63 8.46 11.85 4.96
CA GLU A 63 7.19 12.08 5.65
C GLU A 63 6.03 11.47 4.85
N LEU A 64 4.95 11.09 5.55
CA LEU A 64 3.71 10.66 4.89
C LEU A 64 3.19 11.76 3.96
N ASP A 65 3.03 11.40 2.69
CA ASP A 65 2.62 12.34 1.67
C ASP A 65 1.10 12.39 1.53
N ALA A 66 0.50 13.38 2.20
CA ALA A 66 -0.95 13.58 2.22
C ALA A 66 -1.56 13.96 0.85
N ARG A 67 -0.76 14.20 -0.19
CA ARG A 67 -1.26 14.31 -1.57
C ARG A 67 -1.84 12.97 -2.05
N TYR A 68 -1.36 11.86 -1.48
CA TYR A 68 -1.86 10.52 -1.76
C TYR A 68 -2.82 10.05 -0.67
N TRP A 69 -4.07 9.79 -1.07
CA TRP A 69 -5.10 9.22 -0.20
C TRP A 69 -5.26 9.94 1.15
N GLN A 70 -5.83 9.26 2.15
CA GLN A 70 -5.99 9.85 3.47
C GLN A 70 -4.68 9.76 4.26
N GLY A 71 -3.93 10.86 4.28
CA GLY A 71 -2.70 10.97 5.06
C GLY A 71 -1.55 10.10 4.56
N GLY A 72 -1.46 9.86 3.25
CA GLY A 72 -0.39 9.06 2.65
C GLY A 72 -0.59 7.56 2.77
N ILE A 73 -1.70 7.07 3.33
CA ILE A 73 -1.94 5.64 3.55
C ILE A 73 -3.22 5.21 2.85
N ARG A 74 -3.19 4.00 2.28
CA ARG A 74 -4.37 3.37 1.71
C ARG A 74 -4.41 1.89 2.02
N VAL A 75 -5.57 1.44 2.49
CA VAL A 75 -5.88 0.04 2.72
C VAL A 75 -6.99 -0.34 1.75
N LEU A 76 -6.85 -1.48 1.09
CA LEU A 76 -7.85 -1.99 0.16
C LEU A 76 -8.55 -3.20 0.78
N SER A 77 -9.73 -3.50 0.30
CA SER A 77 -10.46 -4.71 0.68
C SER A 77 -11.12 -5.18 -0.60
N ILE A 78 -10.66 -6.31 -1.14
CA ILE A 78 -11.04 -6.72 -2.49
C ILE A 78 -12.24 -7.66 -2.44
N ASP A 79 -12.52 -8.28 -1.30
CA ASP A 79 -13.54 -9.32 -1.14
C ASP A 79 -14.59 -9.06 -0.05
N ARG A 80 -14.65 -7.87 0.56
CA ARG A 80 -15.61 -7.58 1.64
C ARG A 80 -17.07 -7.59 1.14
N THR A 81 -17.74 -8.74 1.27
CA THR A 81 -19.20 -8.85 1.29
C THR A 81 -19.70 -8.64 2.72
N VAL A 82 -20.93 -8.14 2.86
CA VAL A 82 -21.54 -7.76 4.15
C VAL A 82 -21.89 -8.95 5.06
N ASP A 83 -21.66 -10.20 4.63
CA ASP A 83 -22.24 -11.38 5.30
C ASP A 83 -21.30 -12.59 5.50
N ASP A 84 -20.01 -12.52 5.17
CA ASP A 84 -19.12 -13.67 5.35
C ASP A 84 -18.14 -13.48 6.49
N ALA A 85 -17.91 -14.56 7.23
CA ALA A 85 -17.06 -14.63 8.40
C ALA A 85 -15.60 -14.28 8.08
N ASN A 86 -15.28 -12.98 8.00
CA ASN A 86 -14.04 -12.28 8.40
C ASN A 86 -12.71 -13.09 8.28
N THR A 87 -12.51 -13.81 7.17
CA THR A 87 -11.37 -14.73 6.95
C THR A 87 -10.67 -14.49 5.61
N GLY A 88 -10.96 -13.36 4.95
CA GLY A 88 -10.33 -12.94 3.70
C GLY A 88 -8.84 -12.60 3.88
N LEU A 89 -7.96 -13.30 3.16
CA LEU A 89 -6.54 -12.98 3.03
C LEU A 89 -6.28 -12.41 1.63
N ASP A 90 -6.15 -11.09 1.58
CA ASP A 90 -5.74 -10.34 0.40
C ASP A 90 -4.27 -9.91 0.56
N THR A 91 -3.39 -10.51 -0.23
CA THR A 91 -1.95 -10.27 -0.18
C THR A 91 -1.46 -9.69 -1.50
N PHE A 92 -0.60 -8.67 -1.46
CA PHE A 92 0.06 -8.14 -2.65
C PHE A 92 1.58 -8.29 -2.56
N TYR A 93 2.17 -8.70 -3.68
CA TYR A 93 3.59 -9.02 -3.78
C TYR A 93 4.37 -8.02 -4.63
N ALA A 94 3.69 -7.34 -5.56
CA ALA A 94 4.34 -6.38 -6.44
C ALA A 94 3.40 -5.22 -6.73
N ALA A 95 3.99 -4.05 -6.94
CA ALA A 95 3.32 -2.87 -7.43
C ALA A 95 4.11 -2.29 -8.62
N HIS A 96 3.43 -1.60 -9.51
CA HIS A 96 4.04 -0.96 -10.66
C HIS A 96 3.33 0.35 -10.95
N LEU A 97 4.10 1.41 -11.12
CA LEU A 97 3.59 2.64 -11.72
C LEU A 97 3.53 2.42 -13.23
N ASP A 98 2.34 2.54 -13.80
CA ASP A 98 2.14 2.51 -15.24
C ASP A 98 3.03 3.54 -15.97
N ALA A 99 3.24 3.36 -17.27
CA ALA A 99 4.13 4.20 -18.08
C ALA A 99 3.78 5.70 -18.00
N ASP A 100 2.49 6.01 -17.95
CA ASP A 100 1.97 7.37 -17.81
C ASP A 100 1.95 7.85 -16.35
N ARG A 101 2.29 6.98 -15.39
CA ARG A 101 2.37 7.21 -13.94
C ARG A 101 1.06 7.67 -13.29
N GLU A 102 -0.07 7.53 -13.99
CA GLU A 102 -1.40 7.83 -13.48
C GLU A 102 -2.04 6.65 -12.72
N ARG A 103 -1.39 5.48 -12.74
CA ARG A 103 -1.94 4.24 -12.19
C ARG A 103 -0.89 3.47 -11.41
N VAL A 104 -1.31 2.94 -10.26
CA VAL A 104 -0.57 1.87 -9.58
C VAL A 104 -1.26 0.56 -9.93
N VAL A 105 -0.55 -0.30 -10.66
CA VAL A 105 -0.95 -1.68 -10.90
C VAL A 105 -0.32 -2.54 -9.82
N MET A 106 -1.15 -3.28 -9.10
CA MET A 106 -0.67 -4.20 -8.08
C MET A 106 -0.97 -5.63 -8.47
N LEU A 107 -0.06 -6.53 -8.12
CA LEU A 107 -0.20 -7.97 -8.32
C LEU A 107 -0.22 -8.71 -6.99
N GLY A 108 -1.25 -9.51 -6.79
CA GLY A 108 -1.53 -10.14 -5.51
C GLY A 108 -2.40 -11.39 -5.63
N ARG A 109 -2.72 -11.97 -4.48
CA ARG A 109 -3.62 -13.11 -4.32
C ARG A 109 -4.70 -12.76 -3.32
N SER A 110 -5.91 -13.27 -3.55
CA SER A 110 -7.02 -13.24 -2.59
C SER A 110 -7.38 -14.67 -2.18
N GLU A 111 -7.74 -14.86 -0.91
CA GLU A 111 -8.27 -16.10 -0.34
C GLU A 111 -9.44 -15.77 0.59
N GLY A 112 -10.67 -16.15 0.27
CA GLY A 112 -11.83 -15.89 1.13
C GLY A 112 -12.95 -16.92 0.93
N PRO A 113 -13.81 -17.17 1.94
CA PRO A 113 -14.71 -18.34 1.97
C PRO A 113 -15.80 -18.32 0.89
N GLU A 114 -16.24 -17.16 0.39
CA GLU A 114 -17.21 -17.09 -0.71
C GLU A 114 -16.77 -16.15 -1.83
N LEU A 115 -16.25 -16.75 -2.90
CA LEU A 115 -16.69 -16.61 -4.29
C LEU A 115 -15.65 -17.39 -5.13
N ASP A 116 -16.06 -18.56 -5.62
CA ASP A 116 -15.35 -19.48 -6.53
C ASP A 116 -14.65 -18.84 -7.76
N ARG A 117 -14.79 -17.53 -7.98
CA ARG A 117 -14.26 -16.82 -9.14
C ARG A 117 -12.85 -16.26 -8.95
N PHE A 118 -12.36 -16.19 -7.70
CA PHE A 118 -11.15 -15.44 -7.36
C PHE A 118 -10.20 -16.17 -6.39
N GLN A 119 -10.61 -17.32 -5.86
CA GLN A 119 -9.78 -18.09 -4.94
C GLN A 119 -8.50 -18.60 -5.60
N GLY A 120 -7.36 -18.31 -4.97
CA GLY A 120 -6.06 -18.83 -5.42
C GLY A 120 -5.57 -18.23 -6.75
N LEU A 121 -6.26 -17.22 -7.26
CA LEU A 121 -5.91 -16.57 -8.52
C LEU A 121 -5.00 -15.37 -8.29
N LEU A 122 -4.14 -15.14 -9.27
CA LEU A 122 -3.36 -13.91 -9.38
C LEU A 122 -4.29 -12.78 -9.81
N HIS A 123 -4.35 -11.73 -9.01
CA HIS A 123 -5.13 -10.53 -9.29
C HIS A 123 -4.21 -9.39 -9.73
N ALA A 124 -4.67 -8.64 -10.73
CA ALA A 124 -4.11 -7.35 -11.08
C ALA A 124 -5.14 -6.26 -10.77
N VAL A 125 -4.80 -5.37 -9.83
CA VAL A 125 -5.66 -4.22 -9.49
C VAL A 125 -4.96 -2.96 -9.97
N ALA A 126 -5.57 -2.27 -10.93
CA ALA A 126 -5.14 -0.94 -11.33
C ALA A 126 -5.92 0.09 -10.51
N LEU A 127 -5.23 0.79 -9.62
CA LEU A 127 -5.77 1.94 -8.92
C LEU A 127 -5.51 3.19 -9.76
N HIS A 128 -6.58 3.89 -10.10
CA HIS A 128 -6.54 5.18 -10.78
C HIS A 128 -7.25 6.20 -9.87
N ASP A 129 -6.49 7.15 -9.32
CA ASP A 129 -7.04 8.24 -8.50
C ASP A 129 -6.62 9.57 -9.14
N ARG A 130 -7.57 10.52 -9.29
CA ARG A 130 -7.25 11.86 -9.82
C ARG A 130 -6.23 12.59 -8.94
N LEU A 131 -6.23 12.30 -7.63
CA LEU A 131 -5.27 12.83 -6.67
C LEU A 131 -3.84 12.32 -6.93
N PHE A 132 -3.69 11.18 -7.62
CA PHE A 132 -2.38 10.66 -8.01
C PHE A 132 -1.69 11.59 -9.00
N ARG A 133 -2.46 12.10 -9.98
CA ARG A 133 -2.01 13.08 -10.95
C ARG A 133 -1.75 14.45 -10.31
N ASP A 134 -2.68 14.94 -9.49
CA ASP A 134 -2.52 16.25 -8.86
C ASP A 134 -1.36 16.25 -7.85
N GLY A 135 -1.09 15.13 -7.17
CA GLY A 135 0.08 14.97 -6.31
C GLY A 135 1.41 14.98 -7.07
N LEU A 136 1.43 14.41 -8.28
CA LEU A 136 2.57 14.44 -9.21
C LEU A 136 2.80 15.82 -9.86
N GLU A 137 1.71 16.55 -10.15
CA GLU A 137 1.74 17.84 -10.85
C GLU A 137 1.78 19.06 -9.91
N ALA A 138 1.42 18.92 -8.62
CA ALA A 138 1.49 20.00 -7.64
C ALA A 138 2.95 20.28 -7.22
N GLN A 139 3.58 21.14 -8.02
CA GLN A 139 4.78 21.92 -7.73
C GLN A 139 4.39 23.36 -7.39
#